data_AF-A0A399RKP4-F1
#
_entry.id   AF-A0A399RKP4-F1
#
_cell.length_a   1.000
_cell.length_b   1.000
_cell.length_c   1.000
_cell.angle_alpha   90.00
_cell.angle_beta   90.00
_cell.angle_gamma   90.00
#
_symmetry.space_group_name_H-M   'P 1'
#
loop_
_entity.id
_entity.type
_entity.pdbx_description
1 polymer ?
#
loop_
_entity_poly.entity_id
_entity_poly.type
_entity_poly.pdbx_seq_one_letter_code
_entity_poly.pdbx_strand_id
1 'polypeptide(L)'
;MGFVRVGDFLTDETVETDFFIRARRAAEFSGFQKAEAAQFVAAIVELYSNVVEHSGAITSAYVAFAAYENCFEFVVADAGVGILQSLKSSAEYKHLNDSGSALDLALTEGVSRHSSEADRGRGFRPIFVGLANVSEHLRFRSGDHAREFKRKEDGSIPAMTLQKSELRGFFCSVRCVASPLQEIR
;
A
#
# COMPACT_ATOMS: atom_id res chain seq x y z
N MET A 1 -13.90 -6.88 -9.88
CA MET A 1 -13.07 -5.66 -9.78
C MET A 1 -13.85 -4.54 -9.10
N GLY A 2 -13.17 -3.53 -8.58
CA GLY A 2 -13.77 -2.35 -7.98
C GLY A 2 -12.85 -1.14 -8.06
N PHE A 3 -13.44 0.05 -8.06
CA PHE A 3 -12.77 1.35 -8.04
C PHE A 3 -13.60 2.31 -7.18
N VAL A 4 -12.94 3.19 -6.44
CA VAL A 4 -13.58 4.23 -5.64
C VAL A 4 -12.60 5.38 -5.40
N ARG A 5 -13.10 6.61 -5.37
CA ARG A 5 -12.29 7.77 -4.94
C ARG A 5 -12.30 7.80 -3.42
N VAL A 6 -11.15 8.06 -2.81
CA VAL A 6 -11.04 8.12 -1.34
C VAL A 6 -11.93 9.22 -0.77
N GLY A 7 -12.16 10.31 -1.52
CA GLY A 7 -13.12 11.35 -1.13
C GLY A 7 -14.55 10.81 -0.91
N ASP A 8 -14.96 9.77 -1.63
CA ASP A 8 -16.29 9.17 -1.49
C ASP A 8 -16.41 8.38 -0.18
N PHE A 9 -15.32 7.75 0.31
CA PHE A 9 -15.28 7.12 1.64
C PHE A 9 -15.52 8.12 2.77
N LEU A 10 -14.95 9.32 2.64
CA LEU A 10 -15.03 10.35 3.68
C LEU A 10 -16.43 10.99 3.77
N THR A 11 -17.26 10.81 2.74
CA THR A 11 -18.61 11.37 2.70
C THR A 11 -19.69 10.36 3.07
N ASP A 12 -19.43 9.06 2.91
CA ASP A 12 -20.41 8.00 3.14
C ASP A 12 -19.72 6.68 3.57
N GLU A 13 -19.83 6.35 4.86
CA GLU A 13 -19.27 5.12 5.45
C GLU A 13 -19.87 3.84 4.84
N THR A 14 -21.06 3.90 4.25
CA THR A 14 -21.67 2.73 3.59
C THR A 14 -20.92 2.37 2.31
N VAL A 15 -20.43 3.37 1.57
CA VAL A 15 -19.60 3.17 0.37
C VAL A 15 -18.29 2.46 0.73
N GLU A 16 -17.66 2.88 1.82
CA GLU A 16 -16.44 2.26 2.33
C GLU A 16 -16.68 0.80 2.71
N THR A 17 -17.71 0.56 3.54
CA THR A 17 -18.06 -0.79 4.01
C THR A 17 -18.38 -1.73 2.85
N ASP A 18 -19.22 -1.30 1.90
CA ASP A 18 -19.59 -2.09 0.73
C ASP A 18 -18.40 -2.37 -0.19
N PHE A 19 -17.49 -1.40 -0.35
CA PHE A 19 -16.28 -1.59 -1.14
C PHE A 19 -15.38 -2.68 -0.53
N PHE A 20 -15.15 -2.65 0.78
CA PHE A 20 -14.29 -3.64 1.45
C PHE A 20 -14.93 -5.01 1.59
N ILE A 21 -16.26 -5.10 1.74
CA ILE A 21 -16.97 -6.37 1.66
C ILE A 21 -16.78 -7.00 0.27
N ARG A 22 -16.89 -6.21 -0.81
CA ARG A 22 -16.67 -6.71 -2.18
C ARG A 22 -15.22 -7.11 -2.41
N ALA A 23 -14.25 -6.32 -1.97
CA ALA A 23 -12.83 -6.64 -2.11
C ALA A 23 -12.48 -7.95 -1.41
N ARG A 24 -12.93 -8.12 -0.16
CA ARG A 24 -12.72 -9.35 0.62
C ARG A 24 -13.35 -10.57 -0.06
N ARG A 25 -14.62 -10.50 -0.45
CA ARG A 25 -15.31 -11.60 -1.14
C ARG A 25 -14.64 -11.96 -2.46
N ALA A 26 -14.14 -10.97 -3.19
CA ALA A 26 -13.41 -11.19 -4.43
C ALA A 26 -12.08 -11.92 -4.18
N ALA A 27 -11.33 -11.56 -3.15
CA ALA A 27 -10.13 -12.29 -2.75
C ALA A 27 -10.44 -13.74 -2.33
N GLU A 28 -11.48 -13.96 -1.51
CA GLU A 28 -11.91 -15.31 -1.12
C GLU A 28 -12.29 -16.17 -2.36
N PHE A 29 -13.01 -15.58 -3.32
CA PHE A 29 -13.35 -16.24 -4.58
C PHE A 29 -12.13 -16.57 -5.45
N SER A 30 -11.07 -15.77 -5.34
CA SER A 30 -9.78 -16.00 -6.02
C SER A 30 -8.90 -17.07 -5.35
N GLY A 31 -9.40 -17.80 -4.35
CA GLY A 31 -8.69 -18.91 -3.72
C GLY A 31 -7.92 -18.57 -2.46
N PHE A 32 -7.99 -17.32 -1.97
CA PHE A 32 -7.35 -16.92 -0.72
C PHE A 32 -8.18 -17.33 0.49
N GLN A 33 -7.50 -17.65 1.60
CA GLN A 33 -8.16 -17.92 2.88
C GLN A 33 -8.78 -16.64 3.45
N LYS A 34 -9.82 -16.79 4.28
CA LYS A 34 -10.52 -15.66 4.92
C LYS A 34 -9.58 -14.72 5.69
N ALA A 35 -8.56 -15.28 6.33
CA ALA A 35 -7.56 -14.51 7.07
C ALA A 35 -6.69 -13.65 6.13
N GLU A 36 -6.23 -14.21 5.01
CA GLU A 36 -5.45 -13.49 4.00
C GLU A 36 -6.29 -12.38 3.34
N ALA A 37 -7.54 -12.69 2.99
CA ALA A 37 -8.47 -11.71 2.43
C ALA A 37 -8.73 -10.53 3.39
N ALA A 38 -8.83 -10.79 4.70
CA ALA A 38 -8.94 -9.75 5.71
C ALA A 38 -7.65 -8.91 5.84
N GLN A 39 -6.48 -9.54 5.71
CA GLN A 39 -5.19 -8.83 5.70
C GLN A 39 -5.06 -7.89 4.50
N PHE A 40 -5.56 -8.28 3.32
CA PHE A 40 -5.56 -7.39 2.14
C PHE A 40 -6.43 -6.15 2.36
N VAL A 41 -7.60 -6.30 2.98
CA VAL A 41 -8.45 -5.15 3.32
C VAL A 41 -7.77 -4.24 4.33
N ALA A 42 -7.22 -4.80 5.42
CA ALA A 42 -6.49 -4.01 6.42
C ALA A 42 -5.31 -3.24 5.80
N ALA A 43 -4.62 -3.87 4.85
CA ALA A 43 -3.56 -3.24 4.08
C ALA A 43 -4.03 -2.05 3.25
N ILE A 44 -5.13 -2.20 2.53
CA ILE A 44 -5.72 -1.11 1.77
C ILE A 44 -6.11 0.05 2.70
N VAL A 45 -6.69 -0.27 3.87
CA VAL A 45 -7.10 0.73 4.88
C VAL A 45 -5.92 1.57 5.37
N GLU A 46 -4.84 0.91 5.75
CA GLU A 46 -3.61 1.60 6.18
C GLU A 46 -3.04 2.48 5.07
N LEU A 47 -3.00 1.97 3.84
CA LEU A 47 -2.43 2.69 2.70
C LEU A 47 -3.25 3.94 2.36
N TYR A 48 -4.58 3.84 2.28
CA TYR A 48 -5.38 5.01 1.96
C TYR A 48 -5.43 6.00 3.14
N SER A 49 -5.35 5.53 4.39
CA SER A 49 -5.29 6.39 5.57
C SER A 49 -4.04 7.28 5.56
N ASN A 50 -2.89 6.70 5.17
CA ASN A 50 -1.66 7.47 4.95
C ASN A 50 -1.83 8.52 3.84
N VAL A 51 -2.57 8.20 2.78
CA VAL A 51 -2.90 9.18 1.72
C VAL A 51 -3.79 10.30 2.27
N VAL A 52 -4.82 9.99 3.05
CA VAL A 52 -5.70 10.99 3.69
C VAL A 52 -4.88 11.95 4.56
N GLU A 53 -3.94 11.42 5.36
CA GLU A 53 -3.16 12.23 6.29
C GLU A 53 -2.09 13.09 5.62
N HIS A 54 -1.46 12.58 4.55
CA HIS A 54 -0.20 13.13 4.05
C HIS A 54 -0.22 13.65 2.62
N SER A 55 -1.21 13.27 1.80
CA SER A 55 -1.25 13.62 0.37
C SER A 55 -1.29 15.13 0.14
N GLY A 56 -2.10 15.85 0.91
CA GLY A 56 -2.47 17.24 0.60
C GLY A 56 -3.34 17.41 -0.64
N ALA A 57 -3.73 16.32 -1.32
CA ALA A 57 -4.61 16.33 -2.51
C ALA A 57 -5.60 15.15 -2.51
N ILE A 58 -6.32 14.96 -1.41
CA ILE A 58 -7.22 13.81 -1.18
C ILE A 58 -8.27 13.63 -2.30
N THR A 59 -8.71 14.70 -2.96
CA THR A 59 -9.67 14.62 -4.08
C THR A 59 -9.15 13.86 -5.31
N SER A 60 -7.82 13.71 -5.42
CA SER A 60 -7.17 12.91 -6.47
C SER A 60 -6.94 11.45 -6.07
N ALA A 61 -7.17 11.11 -4.79
CA ALA A 61 -6.86 9.80 -4.26
C ALA A 61 -7.92 8.77 -4.64
N TYR A 62 -7.48 7.55 -4.93
CA TYR A 62 -8.36 6.44 -5.26
C TYR A 62 -7.82 5.09 -4.76
N VAL A 63 -8.74 4.15 -4.63
CA VAL A 63 -8.48 2.74 -4.36
C VAL A 63 -9.11 1.91 -5.47
N ALA A 64 -8.39 0.91 -5.96
CA ALA A 64 -8.89 -0.04 -6.94
C ALA A 64 -8.47 -1.46 -6.58
N PHE A 65 -9.28 -2.45 -6.96
CA PHE A 65 -8.90 -3.87 -6.88
C PHE A 65 -9.41 -4.65 -8.08
N ALA A 66 -8.70 -5.72 -8.42
CA ALA A 66 -9.13 -6.75 -9.34
C ALA A 66 -8.85 -8.13 -8.75
N ALA A 67 -9.63 -9.09 -9.21
CA ALA A 67 -9.60 -10.46 -8.74
C ALA A 67 -9.80 -11.37 -9.95
N TYR A 68 -8.92 -12.35 -10.09
CA TYR A 68 -8.92 -13.37 -11.13
C TYR A 68 -8.73 -14.73 -10.47
N GLU A 69 -8.77 -15.80 -11.26
CA GLU A 69 -8.39 -17.11 -10.75
C GLU A 69 -6.98 -17.06 -10.14
N ASN A 70 -6.86 -17.49 -8.88
CA ASN A 70 -5.61 -17.52 -8.11
C ASN A 70 -4.89 -16.17 -7.94
N CYS A 71 -5.55 -15.04 -8.19
CA CYS A 71 -4.90 -13.73 -8.13
C CYS A 71 -5.82 -12.67 -7.54
N PHE A 72 -5.27 -11.86 -6.63
CA PHE A 72 -5.89 -10.65 -6.13
C PHE A 72 -4.88 -9.51 -6.22
N GLU A 73 -5.28 -8.39 -6.80
CA GLU A 73 -4.45 -7.22 -6.94
C GLU A 73 -5.20 -5.96 -6.53
N PHE A 74 -4.47 -5.01 -5.95
CA PHE A 74 -5.03 -3.72 -5.57
C PHE A 74 -4.04 -2.58 -5.74
N VAL A 75 -4.60 -1.38 -5.85
CA VAL A 75 -3.87 -0.13 -5.99
C VAL A 75 -4.43 0.90 -5.02
N VAL A 76 -3.54 1.65 -4.38
CA VAL A 76 -3.85 2.89 -3.68
C VAL A 76 -2.95 3.97 -4.24
N ALA A 77 -3.51 5.08 -4.71
CA ALA A 77 -2.73 6.15 -5.31
C ALA A 77 -3.39 7.51 -5.18
N ASP A 78 -2.59 8.56 -5.31
CA ASP A 78 -3.01 9.96 -5.33
C ASP A 78 -2.04 10.84 -6.13
N ALA A 79 -2.43 12.07 -6.41
CA ALA A 79 -1.62 13.09 -7.08
C ALA A 79 -1.20 14.22 -6.10
N GLY A 80 -0.91 13.86 -4.85
CA GLY A 80 -0.48 14.76 -3.79
C GLY A 80 0.97 15.21 -3.88
N VAL A 81 1.49 15.64 -2.73
CA VAL A 81 2.85 16.17 -2.59
C VAL A 81 3.95 15.11 -2.67
N GLY A 82 3.59 13.83 -2.48
CA GLY A 82 4.53 12.70 -2.45
C GLY A 82 5.27 12.56 -1.12
N ILE A 83 5.96 11.43 -0.96
CA ILE A 83 6.59 11.01 0.30
C ILE A 83 7.72 11.96 0.71
N LEU A 84 8.63 12.32 -0.20
CA LEU A 84 9.76 13.20 0.10
C LEU A 84 9.30 14.55 0.66
N GLN A 85 8.35 15.20 -0.02
CA GLN A 85 7.85 16.50 0.40
C GLN A 85 7.04 16.40 1.70
N SER A 86 6.28 15.32 1.90
CA SER A 86 5.58 15.06 3.16
C SER A 86 6.57 14.92 4.33
N LEU A 87 7.62 14.10 4.18
CA LEU A 87 8.63 13.91 5.24
C LEU A 87 9.37 15.21 5.56
N LYS A 88 9.76 16.00 4.54
CA LYS A 88 10.45 17.29 4.74
C LYS A 88 9.62 18.36 5.46
N SER A 89 8.31 18.14 5.66
CA SER A 89 7.50 18.99 6.53
C SER A 89 7.89 18.86 8.02
N SER A 90 8.45 17.72 8.43
CA SER A 90 9.07 17.54 9.75
C SER A 90 10.50 18.07 9.77
N ALA A 91 10.88 18.77 10.83
CA ALA A 91 12.25 19.27 11.02
C ALA A 91 13.29 18.13 11.02
N GLU A 92 12.90 16.95 11.49
CA GLU A 92 13.75 15.75 11.57
C GLU A 92 14.23 15.30 10.19
N TYR A 93 13.37 15.33 9.17
CA TYR A 93 13.64 14.79 7.84
C TYR A 93 13.93 15.85 6.77
N LYS A 94 14.12 17.12 7.16
CA LYS A 94 14.46 18.21 6.22
C LYS A 94 15.72 17.95 5.40
N HIS A 95 16.62 17.12 5.93
CA HIS A 95 17.89 16.76 5.32
C HIS A 95 17.76 15.76 4.16
N LEU A 96 16.58 15.15 3.94
CA LEU A 96 16.35 14.25 2.81
C LEU A 96 16.38 15.01 1.47
N ASN A 97 17.10 14.45 0.50
CA ASN A 97 17.37 15.11 -0.79
C ASN A 97 16.77 14.39 -2.00
N ASP A 98 16.38 13.14 -1.87
CA ASP A 98 15.89 12.33 -2.98
C ASP A 98 14.73 11.41 -2.57
N SER A 99 13.91 11.06 -3.55
CA SER A 99 12.69 10.25 -3.35
C SER A 99 13.01 8.81 -2.97
N GLY A 100 14.16 8.28 -3.38
CA GLY A 100 14.60 6.92 -3.07
C GLY A 100 14.88 6.74 -1.58
N SER A 101 15.71 7.61 -1.02
CA SER A 101 16.00 7.66 0.42
C SER A 101 14.74 7.90 1.25
N ALA A 102 13.84 8.76 0.77
CA ALA A 102 12.55 9.00 1.42
C ALA A 102 11.64 7.76 1.43
N LEU A 103 11.58 7.01 0.32
CA LEU A 103 10.87 5.74 0.23
C LEU A 103 11.49 4.69 1.16
N ASP A 104 12.82 4.56 1.16
CA ASP A 104 13.52 3.59 1.99
C ASP A 104 13.29 3.87 3.49
N LEU A 105 13.32 5.14 3.90
CA LEU A 105 13.03 5.56 5.27
C LEU A 105 11.58 5.24 5.68
N ALA A 106 10.61 5.67 4.87
CA ALA A 106 9.18 5.49 5.15
C ALA A 106 8.81 4.01 5.31
N LEU A 107 9.42 3.13 4.50
CA LEU A 107 9.11 1.71 4.47
C LEU A 107 9.89 0.88 5.50
N THR A 108 11.10 1.29 5.89
CA THR A 108 11.98 0.51 6.78
C THR A 108 11.73 0.79 8.25
N GLU A 109 11.54 2.05 8.60
CA GLU A 109 11.50 2.48 10.00
C GLU A 109 10.07 2.60 10.57
N GLY A 110 9.04 2.53 9.71
CA GLY A 110 7.67 2.84 10.13
C GLY A 110 7.52 4.30 10.58
N VAL A 111 8.32 5.17 9.98
CA VAL A 111 8.41 6.59 10.33
C VAL A 111 7.14 7.33 9.89
N SER A 112 6.47 7.94 10.86
CA SER A 112 5.43 8.95 10.67
C SER A 112 6.01 10.33 10.97
N ARG A 113 5.51 11.39 10.32
CA ARG A 113 5.93 12.78 10.56
C ARG A 113 5.72 13.26 12.00
N HIS A 114 4.94 12.52 12.80
CA HIS A 114 4.61 12.80 14.19
C HIS A 114 5.46 11.96 15.14
N SER A 115 6.76 12.28 15.26
CA SER A 115 7.74 11.51 16.05
C SER A 115 7.62 11.62 17.58
N SER A 116 6.50 12.14 18.13
CA SER A 116 6.37 12.40 19.58
C SER A 116 5.13 11.85 20.29
N GLU A 117 4.19 11.18 19.60
CA GLU A 117 3.05 10.53 20.25
C GLU A 117 3.19 9.01 20.19
N ALA A 118 3.44 8.39 21.34
CA ALA A 118 3.74 6.97 21.53
C ALA A 118 2.66 5.98 21.03
N ASP A 119 1.55 6.47 20.47
CA ASP A 119 0.41 5.65 20.04
C ASP A 119 -0.03 5.88 18.57
N ARG A 120 0.63 6.79 17.82
CA ARG A 120 0.26 7.11 16.42
C ARG A 120 1.33 6.79 15.37
N GLY A 121 2.48 6.27 15.79
CA GLY A 121 3.64 5.99 14.94
C GLY A 121 3.77 4.53 14.48
N ARG A 122 2.68 3.77 14.31
CA ARG A 122 2.77 2.43 13.70
C ARG A 122 2.81 2.52 12.17
N GLY A 123 3.53 3.48 11.60
CA GLY A 123 3.59 3.63 10.15
C GLY A 123 3.94 2.29 9.53
N PHE A 124 3.28 1.92 8.43
CA PHE A 124 3.76 1.04 7.36
C PHE A 124 4.25 -0.39 7.72
N ARG A 125 5.16 -0.57 8.68
CA ARG A 125 5.90 -1.77 9.07
C ARG A 125 5.07 -3.04 9.33
N PRO A 126 4.06 -3.08 10.21
CA PRO A 126 3.41 -4.36 10.57
C PRO A 126 2.60 -4.94 9.41
N ILE A 127 1.92 -4.07 8.66
CA ILE A 127 1.13 -4.43 7.50
C ILE A 127 2.02 -4.74 6.30
N PHE A 128 3.16 -4.08 6.15
CA PHE A 128 4.11 -4.38 5.08
C PHE A 128 4.85 -5.69 5.23
N VAL A 129 5.24 -6.07 6.45
CA VAL A 129 5.83 -7.40 6.65
C VAL A 129 4.79 -8.47 6.31
N GLY A 130 3.53 -8.27 6.71
CA GLY A 130 2.42 -9.15 6.33
C GLY A 130 2.22 -9.24 4.81
N LEU A 131 2.06 -8.09 4.14
CA LEU A 131 1.86 -7.98 2.69
C LEU A 131 3.03 -8.52 1.87
N ALA A 132 4.27 -8.19 2.24
CA ALA A 132 5.45 -8.71 1.56
C ALA A 132 5.42 -10.25 1.60
N ASN A 133 5.08 -10.83 2.75
CA ASN A 133 5.02 -12.28 2.94
C ASN A 133 3.91 -13.00 2.15
N VAL A 134 2.87 -12.30 1.69
CA VAL A 134 1.75 -12.89 0.92
C VAL A 134 1.67 -12.41 -0.53
N SER A 135 2.42 -11.37 -0.88
CA SER A 135 2.47 -10.84 -2.24
C SER A 135 3.50 -11.57 -3.10
N GLU A 136 3.18 -11.64 -4.40
CA GLU A 136 4.13 -11.95 -5.46
C GLU A 136 4.97 -10.71 -5.78
N HIS A 137 4.29 -9.55 -5.85
CA HIS A 137 4.91 -8.27 -6.17
C HIS A 137 4.22 -7.13 -5.41
N LEU A 138 5.04 -6.32 -4.77
CA LEU A 138 4.64 -5.09 -4.08
C LEU A 138 5.52 -3.95 -4.59
N ARG A 139 4.89 -2.84 -4.97
CA ARG A 139 5.59 -1.67 -5.50
C ARG A 139 5.04 -0.40 -4.86
N PHE A 140 5.95 0.42 -4.35
CA PHE A 140 5.70 1.81 -3.97
C PHE A 140 6.39 2.73 -4.95
N ARG A 141 5.73 3.84 -5.31
CA ARG A 141 6.31 4.92 -6.10
C ARG A 141 5.95 6.27 -5.52
N SER A 142 6.91 7.17 -5.58
CA SER A 142 6.74 8.60 -5.30
C SER A 142 7.91 9.33 -5.94
N GLY A 143 7.63 10.46 -6.60
CA GLY A 143 8.64 11.20 -7.34
C GLY A 143 9.29 10.35 -8.44
N ASP A 144 10.59 10.44 -8.55
CA ASP A 144 11.44 9.74 -9.51
C ASP A 144 11.91 8.35 -9.06
N HIS A 145 11.31 7.76 -8.01
CA HIS A 145 11.75 6.47 -7.50
C HIS A 145 10.60 5.46 -7.30
N ALA A 146 10.97 4.19 -7.35
CA ALA A 146 10.15 3.06 -6.96
C ALA A 146 10.90 2.17 -5.97
N ARG A 147 10.21 1.70 -4.94
CA ARG A 147 10.67 0.58 -4.10
C ARG A 147 9.83 -0.64 -4.41
N GLU A 148 10.47 -1.72 -4.82
CA GLU A 148 9.80 -2.96 -5.21
C GLU A 148 10.26 -4.14 -4.34
N PHE A 149 9.30 -4.97 -3.96
CA PHE A 149 9.51 -6.25 -3.30
C PHE A 149 8.93 -7.32 -4.21
N LYS A 150 9.78 -8.20 -4.73
CA LYS A 150 9.35 -9.27 -5.64
C LYS A 150 9.81 -10.61 -5.10
N ARG A 151 8.87 -11.54 -4.95
CA ARG A 151 9.19 -12.90 -4.53
C ARG A 151 9.98 -13.64 -5.61
N LYS A 152 11.09 -14.24 -5.22
CA LYS A 152 11.87 -15.16 -6.05
C LYS A 152 11.42 -16.60 -5.83
N GLU A 153 11.81 -17.47 -6.74
CA GLU A 153 11.53 -18.92 -6.65
C GLU A 153 12.12 -19.57 -5.39
N ASP A 154 13.23 -19.04 -4.89
CA ASP A 154 13.87 -19.47 -3.63
C ASP A 154 13.13 -19.00 -2.36
N GLY A 155 11.99 -18.31 -2.52
CA GLY A 155 11.17 -17.77 -1.44
C GLY A 155 11.68 -16.44 -0.86
N SER A 156 12.86 -15.96 -1.27
CA SER A 156 13.39 -14.66 -0.84
C SER A 156 12.60 -13.50 -1.45
N ILE A 157 12.55 -12.39 -0.71
CA ILE A 157 11.80 -11.19 -1.10
C ILE A 157 12.75 -9.99 -1.06
N PRO A 158 13.68 -9.88 -2.03
CA PRO A 158 14.59 -8.74 -2.08
C PRO A 158 13.81 -7.44 -2.28
N ALA A 159 14.25 -6.41 -1.57
CA ALA A 159 13.80 -5.05 -1.79
C ALA A 159 14.76 -4.34 -2.75
N MET A 160 14.21 -3.66 -3.77
CA MET A 160 14.98 -2.95 -4.78
C MET A 160 14.48 -1.52 -4.92
N THR A 161 15.39 -0.54 -4.80
CA THR A 161 15.11 0.86 -5.14
C THR A 161 15.55 1.11 -6.58
N LEU A 162 14.64 1.62 -7.40
CA LEU A 162 14.87 1.88 -8.82
C LEU A 162 14.50 3.32 -9.13
N GLN A 163 15.38 4.03 -9.84
CA GLN A 163 15.02 5.31 -10.44
C GLN A 163 14.03 5.10 -11.59
N LYS A 164 13.06 6.00 -11.73
CA LYS A 164 11.97 5.98 -12.70
C LYS A 164 11.68 7.40 -13.18
N SER A 165 10.83 7.53 -14.19
CA SER A 165 10.25 8.83 -14.54
C SER A 165 9.46 9.41 -13.37
N GLU A 166 9.52 10.73 -13.24
CA GLU A 166 8.82 11.51 -12.21
C GLU A 166 7.33 11.15 -12.17
N LEU A 167 6.84 10.83 -10.98
CA LEU A 167 5.43 10.61 -10.67
C LEU A 167 5.04 11.54 -9.53
N ARG A 168 4.03 12.36 -9.75
CA ARG A 168 3.45 13.18 -8.68
C ARG A 168 2.63 12.31 -7.72
N GLY A 169 2.77 12.57 -6.42
CA GLY A 169 2.00 11.90 -5.37
C GLY A 169 2.58 10.54 -4.98
N PHE A 170 1.70 9.67 -4.48
CA PHE A 170 2.05 8.32 -4.06
C PHE A 170 1.28 7.29 -4.90
N PHE A 171 1.92 6.16 -5.14
CA PHE A 171 1.31 5.00 -5.79
C PHE A 171 1.82 3.72 -5.15
N CYS A 172 0.90 2.89 -4.67
CA CYS A 172 1.16 1.54 -4.22
C CYS A 172 0.35 0.56 -5.06
N SER A 173 1.03 -0.44 -5.65
CA SER A 173 0.37 -1.58 -6.28
C SER A 173 0.84 -2.88 -5.64
N VAL A 174 -0.11 -3.77 -5.38
CA VAL A 174 0.15 -5.08 -4.79
C VAL A 174 -0.51 -6.14 -5.64
N ARG A 175 0.23 -7.21 -5.90
CA ARG A 175 -0.24 -8.41 -6.57
C ARG A 175 0.04 -9.61 -5.69
N CYS A 176 -1.02 -10.32 -5.33
CA CYS A 176 -0.97 -11.55 -4.56
C CYS A 176 -1.39 -12.71 -5.46
N VAL A 177 -0.72 -13.84 -5.31
CA VAL A 177 -1.07 -15.09 -5.98
C VAL A 177 -1.39 -16.12 -4.91
N ALA A 178 -2.56 -16.75 -5.03
CA ALA A 178 -2.94 -17.81 -4.11
C ALA A 178 -1.98 -18.97 -4.30
N SER A 179 -1.51 -19.57 -3.20
CA SER A 179 -0.80 -20.83 -3.30
C SER A 179 -1.73 -21.86 -3.94
N PRO A 180 -1.24 -22.76 -4.81
CA PRO A 180 -2.06 -23.86 -5.30
C PRO A 180 -2.70 -24.55 -4.10
N LEU A 181 -4.01 -24.76 -4.14
CA LEU A 181 -4.69 -25.58 -3.14
C LEU A 181 -3.92 -26.90 -3.07
N GLN A 182 -3.23 -27.15 -1.96
CA GLN A 182 -2.73 -28.49 -1.70
C GLN A 182 -3.97 -29.37 -1.64
N GLU A 183 -4.16 -30.23 -2.64
CA GLU A 183 -5.13 -31.30 -2.55
C GLU A 183 -4.86 -32.02 -1.24
N ILE A 184 -5.82 -31.95 -0.32
CA ILE A 184 -5.84 -32.79 0.87
C ILE A 184 -5.92 -34.21 0.34
N ARG A 185 -4.79 -34.90 0.32
CA ARG A 185 -4.71 -36.34 0.08
C ARG A 185 -5.19 -37.10 1.32
#